data_AF-A0AAW9A606-F1
#
_entry.id   AF-A0AAW9A606-F1
#
_cell.length_a   1.000
_cell.length_b   1.000
_cell.length_c   1.000
_cell.angle_alpha   90.00
_cell.angle_beta   90.00
_cell.angle_gamma   90.00
#
_symmetry.space_group_name_H-M   'P 1'
#
loop_
_entity.id
_entity.type
_entity.pdbx_description
1 polymer ?
#
loop_
_entity_poly.entity_id
_entity_poly.type
_entity_poly.pdbx_seq_one_letter_code
_entity_poly.pdbx_strand_id
1 'polypeptide(L)'
;MSLFQKYGYILLIVFLCTAFTIAGVIKESKRNTFIEITVNDGDTLWGLAQDFSENKRTHRWIDEVMVLNNLETSMIKTGEKLKLPVPAPISIDDKLVEMAGGK
;
A
#
# COMPACT_ATOMS: atom_id res chain seq x y z
N MET A 1 -10.55 15.01 -49.20
CA MET A 1 -9.60 14.93 -48.06
C MET A 1 -10.37 14.40 -46.86
N SER A 2 -10.18 13.13 -46.51
CA SER A 2 -10.94 12.49 -45.44
C SER A 2 -10.52 13.06 -44.08
N LEU A 3 -11.48 13.65 -43.36
CA LEU A 3 -11.28 14.22 -42.01
C LEU A 3 -10.63 13.21 -41.05
N PHE A 4 -10.83 11.91 -41.30
CA PHE A 4 -10.21 10.79 -40.60
C PHE A 4 -8.67 10.81 -40.59
N GLN A 5 -7.99 11.33 -41.62
CA GLN A 5 -6.53 11.45 -41.61
C GLN A 5 -6.04 12.58 -40.70
N LYS A 6 -6.85 13.64 -40.53
CA LYS A 6 -6.49 14.81 -39.72
C LYS A 6 -6.78 14.59 -38.22
N TYR A 7 -7.91 13.97 -37.89
CA TYR A 7 -8.31 13.73 -36.50
C TYR A 7 -7.83 12.38 -35.95
N GLY A 8 -7.34 11.47 -36.81
CA GLY A 8 -6.83 10.17 -36.38
C GLY A 8 -5.67 10.28 -35.38
N TYR A 9 -4.75 11.22 -35.59
CA TYR A 9 -3.63 11.44 -34.65
C TYR A 9 -4.09 12.02 -33.31
N ILE A 10 -5.11 12.90 -33.32
CA ILE A 10 -5.69 13.48 -32.11
C ILE A 10 -6.37 12.38 -31.27
N LEU A 11 -7.12 11.48 -31.91
CA LEU A 11 -7.74 10.33 -31.23
C LEU A 11 -6.69 9.37 -30.64
N LEU A 12 -5.56 9.18 -31.33
CA LEU A 12 -4.45 8.35 -30.85
C LEU A 12 -3.80 8.96 -29.60
N ILE A 13 -3.52 10.26 -29.58
CA ILE A 13 -2.97 10.94 -28.40
C ILE A 13 -3.93 10.84 -27.21
N VAL A 14 -5.23 11.08 -27.41
CA VAL A 14 -6.23 10.99 -26.34
C VAL A 14 -6.27 9.58 -25.76
N PHE A 15 -6.21 8.55 -26.62
CA PHE A 15 -6.17 7.15 -26.18
C PHE A 15 -4.89 6.81 -25.39
N LEU A 16 -3.73 7.34 -25.79
CA LEU A 16 -2.48 7.15 -25.04
C LEU A 16 -2.52 7.84 -23.68
N CYS A 17 -3.06 9.07 -23.61
CA CYS A 17 -3.23 9.80 -22.36
C CYS A 17 -4.19 9.06 -21.42
N THR A 18 -5.31 8.53 -21.92
CA THR A 18 -6.28 7.80 -21.08
C THR A 18 -5.74 6.44 -20.63
N ALA A 19 -5.01 5.72 -21.48
CA ALA A 19 -4.35 4.48 -21.08
C ALA A 19 -3.32 4.70 -19.97
N PHE A 20 -2.56 5.81 -20.06
CA PHE A 20 -1.57 6.18 -19.06
C PHE A 20 -2.20 6.55 -17.71
N THR A 21 -3.33 7.27 -17.70
CA THR A 21 -4.04 7.60 -16.45
C THR A 21 -4.65 6.36 -15.80
N ILE A 22 -5.21 5.43 -16.58
CA ILE A 22 -5.79 4.17 -16.06
C ILE A 22 -4.70 3.30 -15.42
N ALA A 23 -3.51 3.21 -16.02
CA ALA A 23 -2.39 2.45 -15.44
C ALA A 23 -1.95 2.99 -14.06
N GLY A 24 -2.05 4.31 -13.85
CA GLY A 24 -1.78 4.93 -12.55
C GLY A 24 -2.82 4.58 -11.46
N VAL A 25 -4.08 4.34 -11.84
CA VAL A 25 -5.20 4.08 -10.92
C VAL A 25 -5.26 2.62 -10.44
N ILE A 26 -4.79 1.65 -11.24
CA ILE A 26 -4.89 0.22 -10.91
C ILE A 26 -3.91 -0.20 -9.77
N LYS A 27 -2.99 0.69 -9.38
CA LYS A 27 -1.93 0.40 -8.39
C LYS A 27 -2.39 0.48 -6.92
N GLU A 28 -3.57 0.00 -6.55
CA GLU A 28 -3.99 -0.06 -5.13
C GLU A 28 -5.11 -1.08 -4.93
N SER A 29 -4.77 -2.36 -4.77
CA SER A 29 -5.71 -3.38 -4.25
C SER A 29 -4.96 -4.58 -3.66
N LYS A 30 -3.95 -4.33 -2.82
CA LYS A 30 -3.61 -5.31 -1.79
C LYS A 30 -4.55 -5.00 -0.63
N ARG A 31 -5.43 -5.93 -0.25
CA ARG A 31 -6.22 -5.82 1.01
C ARG A 31 -5.25 -5.96 2.19
N ASN A 32 -4.39 -4.97 2.39
CA ASN A 32 -3.63 -4.86 3.62
C ASN A 32 -4.64 -4.43 4.68
N THR A 33 -4.93 -5.32 5.62
CA THR A 33 -5.62 -4.94 6.85
C THR A 33 -4.64 -4.06 7.62
N PHE A 34 -5.00 -2.80 7.82
CA PHE A 34 -4.25 -1.85 8.63
C PHE A 34 -5.16 -1.26 9.70
N ILE A 35 -4.57 -0.87 10.84
CA ILE A 35 -5.22 -0.01 11.83
C ILE A 35 -4.73 1.43 11.63
N GLU A 36 -5.59 2.41 11.85
CA GLU A 36 -5.21 3.82 11.86
C GLU A 36 -5.10 4.31 13.30
N ILE A 37 -3.97 4.92 13.64
CA ILE A 37 -3.74 5.55 14.94
C ILE A 37 -3.38 7.02 14.76
N THR A 38 -3.64 7.84 15.78
CA THR A 38 -3.13 9.21 15.83
C THR A 38 -1.82 9.23 16.61
N VAL A 39 -0.77 9.79 16.02
CA VAL A 39 0.54 9.95 16.65
C VAL A 39 0.42 10.96 17.80
N ASN A 40 0.87 10.58 19.00
CA ASN A 40 0.91 11.45 20.17
C ASN A 40 2.30 12.07 20.36
N ASP A 41 2.38 13.07 21.24
CA ASP A 41 3.65 13.71 21.56
C ASP A 41 4.64 12.71 22.17
N GLY A 42 5.82 12.61 21.56
CA GLY A 42 6.88 11.69 21.98
C GLY A 42 6.84 10.31 21.31
N ASP A 43 5.81 10.02 20.52
CA ASP A 43 5.76 8.79 19.73
C ASP A 43 6.84 8.81 18.64
N THR A 44 7.44 7.64 18.43
CA THR A 44 8.41 7.42 17.35
C THR A 44 8.06 6.14 16.62
N LEU A 45 8.38 6.05 15.32
CA LEU A 45 8.20 4.80 14.58
C LEU A 45 8.95 3.64 15.22
N TRP A 46 10.09 3.91 15.87
CA TRP A 46 10.85 2.91 16.59
C TRP A 46 10.16 2.41 17.87
N GLY A 47 9.55 3.32 18.65
CA GLY A 47 8.73 2.97 19.81
C GLY A 47 7.52 2.13 19.40
N LEU A 48 6.77 2.63 18.42
CA LEU A 48 5.62 1.91 17.87
C LEU A 48 6.01 0.55 17.30
N ALA A 49 7.16 0.45 16.62
CA ALA A 49 7.63 -0.83 16.12
C ALA A 49 7.95 -1.81 17.26
N GLN A 50 8.46 -1.37 18.40
CA GLN A 50 8.68 -2.28 19.53
C GLN A 50 7.37 -2.83 20.10
N ASP A 51 6.33 -2.00 20.14
CA ASP A 51 5.04 -2.39 20.70
C ASP A 51 4.20 -3.23 19.73
N PHE A 52 4.29 -2.96 18.42
CA PHE A 52 3.40 -3.54 17.40
C PHE A 52 4.09 -4.52 16.44
N SER A 53 5.41 -4.67 16.46
CA SER A 53 6.10 -5.58 15.52
C SER A 53 5.87 -7.06 15.81
N GLU A 54 5.47 -7.43 17.03
CA GLU A 54 5.24 -8.79 17.53
C GLU A 54 6.35 -9.79 17.12
N ASN A 55 6.23 -10.39 15.93
CA ASN A 55 7.08 -11.42 15.37
C ASN A 55 7.95 -10.94 14.19
N LYS A 56 7.78 -9.69 13.76
CA LYS A 56 8.56 -9.05 12.70
C LYS A 56 9.77 -8.34 13.29
N ARG A 57 10.85 -8.26 12.51
CA ARG A 57 11.98 -7.42 12.87
C ARG A 57 11.55 -5.95 12.82
N THR A 58 11.93 -5.17 13.83
CA THR A 58 11.61 -3.75 13.99
C THR A 58 11.86 -2.94 12.72
N HIS A 59 13.03 -3.10 12.07
CA HIS A 59 13.35 -2.39 10.83
C HIS A 59 12.36 -2.70 9.70
N ARG A 60 12.03 -3.99 9.49
CA ARG A 60 11.08 -4.40 8.44
C ARG A 60 9.68 -3.87 8.72
N TRP A 61 9.28 -3.82 9.98
CA TRP A 61 7.99 -3.25 10.35
C TRP A 61 7.96 -1.74 10.08
N ILE A 62 9.03 -1.01 10.40
CA ILE A 62 9.16 0.42 10.08
C ILE A 62 9.09 0.65 8.57
N ASP A 63 9.82 -0.14 7.77
CA ASP A 63 9.79 -0.05 6.31
C ASP A 63 8.36 -0.27 5.77
N GLU A 64 7.63 -1.25 6.30
CA GLU A 64 6.23 -1.51 5.92
C GLU A 64 5.33 -0.34 6.28
N VAL A 65 5.47 0.25 7.48
CA VAL A 65 4.71 1.44 7.89
C VAL A 65 5.03 2.62 6.99
N MET A 66 6.30 2.84 6.65
CA MET A 66 6.72 3.91 5.76
C MET A 66 6.12 3.76 4.37
N VAL A 67 6.17 2.55 3.80
CA VAL A 67 5.54 2.26 2.50
C VAL A 67 4.02 2.43 2.58
N LEU A 68 3.38 1.96 3.65
CA LEU A 68 1.92 2.01 3.83
C LEU A 68 1.39 3.45 3.96
N ASN A 69 2.19 4.36 4.52
CA ASN A 69 1.84 5.77 4.69
C ASN A 69 2.51 6.68 3.66
N ASN A 70 3.24 6.10 2.70
CA ASN A 70 3.99 6.82 1.68
C ASN A 70 4.97 7.86 2.28
N LEU A 71 5.62 7.49 3.40
CA LEU A 71 6.61 8.30 4.10
C LEU A 71 7.99 8.11 3.47
N GLU A 72 8.67 9.23 3.19
CA GLU A 72 10.04 9.22 2.66
C GLU A 72 11.09 9.01 3.76
N THR A 73 10.76 9.34 5.00
CA THR A 73 11.65 9.23 6.15
C THR A 73 10.91 8.63 7.34
N SER A 74 11.67 8.18 8.35
CA SER A 74 11.10 7.64 9.58
C SER A 74 10.57 8.72 10.54
N MET A 75 10.50 9.98 10.10
CA MET A 75 10.02 11.11 10.90
C MET A 75 8.50 11.19 10.81
N ILE A 76 7.84 11.13 11.97
CA ILE A 76 6.39 11.28 12.12
C ILE A 76 6.09 12.53 12.95
N LYS A 77 4.93 13.14 12.72
CA LYS A 77 4.51 14.35 13.45
C LYS A 77 3.36 14.04 14.39
N THR A 78 3.36 14.69 15.55
CA THR A 78 2.22 14.65 16.46
C THR A 78 0.94 15.09 15.76
N GLY A 79 -0.15 14.38 16.02
CA GLY A 79 -1.47 14.63 15.44
C GLY A 79 -1.66 14.02 14.06
N GLU A 80 -0.62 13.41 13.48
CA GLU A 80 -0.72 12.72 12.21
C GLU A 80 -1.46 11.39 12.34
N LYS A 81 -2.25 11.04 11.32
CA LYS A 81 -2.91 9.75 11.21
C LYS A 81 -1.96 8.77 10.54
N LEU A 82 -1.52 7.77 11.29
CA LEU A 82 -0.57 6.77 10.85
C LEU A 82 -1.27 5.41 10.71
N LYS A 83 -1.15 4.80 9.54
CA LYS A 83 -1.62 3.45 9.26
C LYS A 83 -0.56 2.44 9.70
N LEU A 84 -0.91 1.49 10.56
CA LEU A 84 -0.02 0.43 10.99
C LEU A 84 -0.42 -0.90 10.36
N PRO A 85 0.54 -1.72 9.87
CA PRO A 85 0.25 -3.04 9.36
C PRO A 85 -0.17 -3.95 10.51
N VAL A 86 -1.36 -4.54 10.41
CA VAL A 86 -1.78 -5.59 11.34
C VAL A 86 -1.21 -6.91 10.83
N PRO A 87 -0.67 -7.79 11.68
CA PRO A 87 -0.46 -9.18 11.28
C PRO A 87 -1.79 -9.70 10.72
N ALA A 88 -1.74 -10.18 9.47
CA ALA A 88 -2.94 -10.69 8.82
C ALA A 88 -3.62 -11.66 9.78
N PRO A 89 -4.93 -11.49 10.08
CA PRO A 89 -5.65 -12.49 10.85
C PRO A 89 -5.42 -13.80 10.11
N ILE A 90 -4.97 -14.83 10.83
CA ILE A 90 -4.63 -16.15 10.27
C ILE A 90 -5.77 -16.52 9.32
N SER A 91 -5.55 -16.37 8.01
CA SER A 91 -6.53 -16.74 7.00
C SER A 91 -6.60 -18.24 7.12
N ILE A 92 -7.64 -18.73 7.82
CA ILE A 92 -7.84 -20.17 8.03
C ILE A 92 -7.88 -20.87 6.66
N ASP A 93 -8.35 -20.18 5.62
CA ASP A 93 -8.30 -20.61 4.22
C ASP A 93 -6.88 -20.96 3.73
N ASP A 94 -5.84 -20.18 4.06
CA ASP A 94 -4.47 -20.45 3.59
C ASP A 94 -3.87 -21.69 4.26
N LYS A 95 -4.14 -21.90 5.57
CA LYS A 95 -3.71 -23.12 6.27
C LYS A 95 -4.50 -24.35 5.82
N LEU A 96 -5.77 -24.20 5.45
CA LEU A 96 -6.60 -25.30 4.94
C LEU A 96 -6.18 -25.73 3.53
N VAL A 97 -5.78 -24.79 2.66
CA VAL A 97 -5.26 -25.10 1.32
C VAL A 97 -3.90 -25.80 1.40
N GLU A 98 -3.03 -25.41 2.35
CA GLU A 98 -1.75 -26.08 2.57
C GLU A 98 -1.91 -27.48 3.20
N MET A 99 -2.91 -27.68 4.06
CA MET A 99 -3.25 -29.00 4.63
C MET A 99 -3.98 -29.92 3.64
N ALA A 100 -4.74 -29.37 2.68
CA ALA A 100 -5.42 -30.13 1.64
C ALA A 100 -4.54 -30.42 0.41
N GLY A 101 -3.42 -29.71 0.24
CA GLY A 101 -2.42 -29.92 -0.82
C GLY A 101 -1.35 -30.98 -0.50
N GLY A 102 -1.56 -31.80 0.53
CA GLY A 102 -0.63 -32.85 0.92
C GLY A 102 -0.77 -34.14 0.11
N LYS A 103 0.03 -34.24 -0.97
CA LYS A 103 0.29 -35.38 -1.90
C LYS A 103 -0.72 -35.65 -3.01
#